data_AF-A0A7C3V8E4-F1
#
_entry.id   AF-A0A7C3V8E4-F1
#
_cell.length_a   1.000
_cell.length_b   1.000
_cell.length_c   1.000
_cell.angle_alpha   90.00
_cell.angle_beta   90.00
_cell.angle_gamma   90.00
#
_symmetry.space_group_name_H-M   'P 1'
#
loop_
_entity.id
_entity.type
_entity.pdbx_description
1 polymer ?
#
loop_
_entity_poly.entity_id
_entity_poly.type
_entity_poly.pdbx_seq_one_letter_code
_entity_poly.pdbx_strand_id
1 'polypeptide(L)'
;MIRVFRTDSETVEIPSDAIFKITNIALIITSENSLNKAAKIYGGMAKKIKSRNGSDIAGISEIINLHFFIGEEGEEKEGLTARAYCMQEEAAASETLSVNGIKLLSIDVKRYKKLSEDYFIKKLFRYDFIVFFLAAGASVRIIAPFLKDKFSDPGVITIDEAGKFVVSLLSGHIGGANKFAEEIAGYIGNGAIPVITTATDATENFSLDMFAERFGLFIEDGKSKIKIFNKASVCGEELRIYIDEDIIFSIKEIESYIKEFKNAKQIILTQGLNASNLGLGAKKAAVVSLKENLKNIAESENIVLLRPRCLTLGIGCNRNTLFEEIEDFISSVFKENNLSLKAIRNIATINLKRNEAGLLEFGYKYGNFIDFYDKDEINAFMDSNKNEKNNKKDLNLNKDTRRSASFKYTGAYSVCEPCAQMSAKNGAKLLIPKQKKGNVTAAAAASAAAAMISYFNRKGVQ
;
A
#
# COMPACT_ATOMS: atom_id res chain seq x y z
N MET A 1 13.13 -0.49 15.71
CA MET A 1 12.50 -1.81 15.53
C MET A 1 11.34 -1.73 14.53
N ILE A 2 11.47 -2.43 13.40
CA ILE A 2 10.51 -2.41 12.28
C ILE A 2 9.15 -3.00 12.71
N ARG A 3 8.04 -2.31 12.38
CA ARG A 3 6.67 -2.80 12.58
C ARG A 3 5.93 -3.01 11.26
N VAL A 4 6.52 -3.84 10.39
CA VAL A 4 5.70 -4.67 9.50
C VAL A 4 4.95 -5.64 10.39
N PHE A 5 3.64 -5.69 10.24
CA PHE A 5 2.76 -6.43 11.12
C PHE A 5 1.66 -7.04 10.24
N ARG A 6 1.66 -8.35 9.97
CA ARG A 6 2.38 -9.47 10.62
C ARG A 6 2.39 -10.74 9.71
N THR A 7 3.11 -11.85 9.93
CA THR A 7 4.23 -12.24 10.84
C THR A 7 4.77 -13.65 10.52
N ASP A 8 5.96 -13.95 11.02
CA ASP A 8 6.41 -15.27 11.49
C ASP A 8 6.48 -16.40 10.42
N SER A 9 7.30 -16.23 9.40
CA SER A 9 8.00 -17.33 8.72
C SER A 9 9.51 -17.09 8.72
N GLU A 10 10.29 -18.14 8.48
CA GLU A 10 11.75 -18.17 8.59
C GLU A 10 12.45 -17.14 7.69
N THR A 11 13.72 -16.84 8.01
CA THR A 11 14.54 -15.84 7.30
C THR A 11 14.77 -16.22 5.84
N VAL A 12 13.88 -15.74 4.99
CA VAL A 12 14.07 -15.71 3.54
C VAL A 12 15.11 -14.62 3.24
N GLU A 13 16.26 -15.01 2.69
CA GLU A 13 17.21 -14.06 2.11
C GLU A 13 16.62 -13.45 0.84
N ILE A 14 16.07 -12.25 1.00
CA ILE A 14 15.60 -11.40 -0.09
C ILE A 14 16.84 -10.71 -0.68
N PRO A 15 17.02 -10.65 -2.02
CA PRO A 15 18.04 -9.81 -2.64
C PRO A 15 17.93 -8.41 -2.05
N SER A 16 19.05 -7.86 -1.60
CA SER A 16 19.08 -6.62 -0.82
C SER A 16 18.40 -5.44 -1.53
N ASP A 17 18.18 -5.59 -2.85
CA ASP A 17 18.03 -4.60 -3.89
C ASP A 17 16.66 -4.44 -4.56
N ALA A 18 15.71 -5.36 -4.36
CA ALA A 18 14.38 -5.22 -4.94
C ALA A 18 13.32 -4.71 -3.94
N ILE A 19 12.46 -3.80 -4.40
CA ILE A 19 11.30 -3.31 -3.65
C ILE A 19 10.15 -4.30 -3.83
N PHE A 20 9.75 -4.93 -2.72
CA PHE A 20 8.66 -5.88 -2.71
C PHE A 20 7.47 -5.41 -1.90
N LYS A 21 6.27 -5.68 -2.43
CA LYS A 21 5.05 -5.67 -1.64
C LYS A 21 4.79 -7.08 -1.13
N ILE A 22 4.83 -7.28 0.19
CA ILE A 22 4.52 -8.57 0.80
C ILE A 22 3.02 -8.57 1.18
N THR A 23 2.28 -9.55 0.69
CA THR A 23 0.90 -9.84 1.14
C THR A 23 0.89 -11.23 1.78
N ASN A 24 0.49 -11.31 3.05
CA ASN A 24 0.47 -12.56 3.83
C ASN A 24 -0.98 -13.03 3.96
N ILE A 25 -1.25 -14.26 3.53
CA ILE A 25 -2.61 -14.82 3.48
C ILE A 25 -2.65 -16.10 4.32
N ALA A 26 -3.57 -16.13 5.30
CA ALA A 26 -3.87 -17.33 6.06
C ALA A 26 -5.03 -18.10 5.42
N LEU A 27 -4.76 -19.34 4.99
CA LEU A 27 -5.74 -20.27 4.43
C LEU A 27 -6.07 -21.30 5.52
N ILE A 28 -7.28 -21.24 6.08
CA ILE A 28 -7.70 -22.12 7.19
C ILE A 28 -8.39 -23.35 6.62
N ILE A 29 -7.63 -24.45 6.51
CA ILE A 29 -8.05 -25.71 5.90
C ILE A 29 -8.72 -26.60 6.94
N THR A 30 -9.90 -27.11 6.58
CA THR A 30 -10.77 -27.93 7.43
C THR A 30 -11.24 -29.22 6.76
N SER A 31 -10.84 -29.44 5.50
CA SER A 31 -11.12 -30.66 4.72
C SER A 31 -10.20 -30.74 3.49
N GLU A 32 -9.99 -31.94 2.96
CA GLU A 32 -9.35 -32.18 1.65
C GLU A 32 -10.01 -31.36 0.51
N ASN A 33 -11.34 -31.21 0.54
CA ASN A 33 -12.08 -30.42 -0.42
C ASN A 33 -11.83 -28.90 -0.23
N SER A 34 -11.56 -28.43 0.99
CA SER A 34 -11.06 -27.08 1.26
C SER A 34 -9.64 -26.89 0.71
N LEU A 35 -8.77 -27.88 0.92
CA LEU A 35 -7.40 -27.87 0.40
C LEU A 35 -7.35 -27.79 -1.13
N ASN A 36 -8.19 -28.58 -1.82
CA ASN A 36 -8.31 -28.53 -3.29
C ASN A 36 -8.73 -27.15 -3.81
N LYS A 37 -9.61 -26.42 -3.09
CA LYS A 37 -9.97 -25.03 -3.45
C LYS A 37 -8.82 -24.06 -3.15
N ALA A 38 -8.13 -24.22 -2.02
CA ALA A 38 -6.96 -23.42 -1.67
C ALA A 38 -5.84 -23.55 -2.70
N ALA A 39 -5.61 -24.76 -3.24
CA ALA A 39 -4.68 -25.01 -4.34
C ALA A 39 -5.09 -24.29 -5.64
N LYS A 40 -6.39 -24.26 -5.99
CA LYS A 40 -6.89 -23.47 -7.14
C LYS A 40 -6.67 -21.96 -6.96
N ILE A 41 -6.93 -21.42 -5.77
CA ILE A 41 -6.68 -20.02 -5.43
C ILE A 41 -5.18 -19.70 -5.61
N TYR A 42 -4.30 -20.55 -5.09
CA TYR A 42 -2.85 -20.44 -5.28
C TYR A 42 -2.45 -20.45 -6.77
N GLY A 43 -2.90 -21.45 -7.54
CA GLY A 43 -2.59 -21.55 -8.97
C GLY A 43 -3.11 -20.35 -9.78
N GLY A 44 -4.26 -19.81 -9.41
CA GLY A 44 -4.82 -18.58 -9.98
C GLY A 44 -3.97 -17.33 -9.70
N MET A 45 -3.53 -17.15 -8.45
CA MET A 45 -2.60 -16.08 -8.07
C MET A 45 -1.26 -16.21 -8.81
N ALA A 46 -0.67 -17.41 -8.84
CA ALA A 46 0.60 -17.67 -9.50
C ALA A 46 0.54 -17.38 -11.01
N LYS A 47 -0.56 -17.73 -11.68
CA LYS A 47 -0.80 -17.42 -13.10
C LYS A 47 -0.91 -15.90 -13.34
N LYS A 48 -1.64 -15.16 -12.49
CA LYS A 48 -1.77 -13.70 -12.56
C LYS A 48 -0.43 -12.97 -12.33
N ILE A 49 0.43 -13.50 -11.46
CA ILE A 49 1.80 -12.97 -11.28
C ILE A 49 2.64 -13.23 -12.54
N LYS A 50 2.57 -14.45 -13.10
CA LYS A 50 3.30 -14.80 -14.34
C LYS A 50 2.90 -13.94 -15.53
N SER A 51 1.61 -13.66 -15.75
CA SER A 51 1.15 -12.86 -16.90
C SER A 51 1.64 -11.41 -16.85
N ARG A 52 1.77 -10.82 -15.66
CA ARG A 52 2.23 -9.44 -15.44
C ARG A 52 3.69 -9.23 -15.82
N ASN A 53 4.53 -10.22 -15.54
CA ASN A 53 5.98 -10.15 -15.74
C ASN A 53 6.42 -10.58 -17.15
N GLY A 54 5.47 -10.86 -18.06
CA GLY A 54 5.73 -11.01 -19.50
C GLY A 54 5.82 -9.68 -20.26
N SER A 55 5.69 -8.55 -19.57
CA SER A 55 5.89 -7.20 -20.12
C SER A 55 7.03 -6.51 -19.36
N ASP A 56 7.95 -5.87 -20.08
CA ASP A 56 9.16 -5.22 -19.55
C ASP A 56 8.82 -3.96 -18.71
N ILE A 57 8.27 -4.15 -17.51
CA ILE A 57 7.90 -3.07 -16.58
C ILE A 57 8.63 -3.26 -15.25
N ALA A 58 9.94 -3.00 -15.28
CA ALA A 58 10.82 -3.07 -14.11
C ALA A 58 10.31 -2.20 -12.93
N GLY A 59 10.49 -2.74 -11.71
CA GLY A 59 10.64 -1.91 -10.50
C GLY A 59 9.59 -2.03 -9.39
N ILE A 60 8.66 -3.00 -9.40
CA ILE A 60 8.03 -3.51 -8.17
C ILE A 60 7.66 -4.97 -8.40
N SER A 61 8.11 -5.85 -7.51
CA SER A 61 7.69 -7.26 -7.49
C SER A 61 6.74 -7.49 -6.31
N GLU A 62 5.68 -8.28 -6.49
CA GLU A 62 4.76 -8.64 -5.40
C GLU A 62 5.13 -10.02 -4.86
N ILE A 63 5.38 -10.11 -3.54
CA ILE A 63 5.57 -11.37 -2.82
C ILE A 63 4.24 -11.72 -2.17
N ILE A 64 3.74 -12.92 -2.45
CA ILE A 64 2.60 -13.47 -1.72
C ILE A 64 3.11 -14.63 -0.87
N ASN A 65 2.93 -14.52 0.45
CA ASN A 65 3.20 -15.61 1.39
C ASN A 65 1.88 -16.32 1.69
N LEU A 66 1.82 -17.62 1.43
CA LEU A 66 0.66 -18.45 1.75
C LEU A 66 0.97 -19.33 2.97
N HIS A 67 0.14 -19.19 4.00
CA HIS A 67 0.23 -19.99 5.21
C HIS A 67 -1.02 -20.85 5.32
N PHE A 68 -0.84 -22.14 5.09
CA PHE A 68 -1.88 -23.15 5.21
C PHE A 68 -1.94 -23.60 6.66
N PHE A 69 -3.10 -23.42 7.29
CA PHE A 69 -3.35 -23.86 8.65
C PHE A 69 -4.24 -25.11 8.61
N ILE A 70 -3.75 -26.22 9.17
CA ILE A 70 -4.42 -27.53 9.12
C ILE A 70 -4.60 -28.07 10.56
N GLY A 71 -5.73 -28.71 10.85
CA GLY A 71 -6.00 -29.27 12.18
C GLY A 71 -5.07 -30.44 12.54
N GLU A 72 -4.64 -30.53 13.80
CA GLU A 72 -3.87 -31.69 14.31
C GLU A 72 -4.69 -33.00 14.34
N GLU A 73 -6.02 -32.90 14.38
CA GLU A 73 -6.96 -34.03 14.28
C GLU A 73 -7.34 -34.37 12.81
N GLY A 74 -6.93 -33.55 11.84
CA GLY A 74 -7.03 -33.90 10.42
C GLY A 74 -6.01 -34.98 10.09
N GLU A 75 -6.34 -35.91 9.18
CA GLU A 75 -5.42 -36.98 8.81
C GLU A 75 -4.05 -36.41 8.43
N GLU A 76 -2.97 -37.08 8.86
CA GLU A 76 -1.59 -36.69 8.51
C GLU A 76 -1.38 -36.57 6.98
N LYS A 77 -2.23 -37.25 6.21
CA LYS A 77 -2.42 -37.08 4.78
C LYS A 77 -2.68 -35.62 4.38
N GLU A 78 -3.59 -34.86 4.98
CA GLU A 78 -3.94 -33.50 4.49
C GLU A 78 -2.72 -32.56 4.46
N GLY A 79 -1.85 -32.62 5.47
CA GLY A 79 -0.62 -31.82 5.51
C GLY A 79 0.46 -32.28 4.52
N LEU A 80 0.56 -33.59 4.29
CA LEU A 80 1.43 -34.16 3.26
C LEU A 80 0.90 -33.86 1.85
N THR A 81 -0.41 -34.01 1.64
CA THR A 81 -1.17 -33.68 0.43
C THR A 81 -1.08 -32.19 0.12
N ALA A 82 -1.11 -31.29 1.10
CA ALA A 82 -0.92 -29.85 0.85
C ALA A 82 0.45 -29.56 0.25
N ARG A 83 1.52 -30.11 0.86
CA ARG A 83 2.88 -29.99 0.34
C ARG A 83 3.04 -30.70 -1.01
N ALA A 84 2.47 -31.90 -1.15
CA ALA A 84 2.54 -32.70 -2.36
C ALA A 84 1.78 -32.07 -3.53
N TYR A 85 0.59 -31.47 -3.33
CA TYR A 85 -0.12 -30.75 -4.40
C TYR A 85 0.65 -29.50 -4.85
N CYS A 86 1.22 -28.74 -3.91
CA CYS A 86 2.08 -27.62 -4.24
C CYS A 86 3.34 -28.06 -5.02
N MET A 87 3.89 -29.24 -4.73
CA MET A 87 5.02 -29.83 -5.46
C MET A 87 4.63 -30.66 -6.69
N GLN A 88 3.37 -31.05 -6.88
CA GLN A 88 2.92 -31.89 -8.01
C GLN A 88 2.60 -31.07 -9.26
N GLU A 89 2.20 -29.80 -9.15
CA GLU A 89 2.29 -28.88 -10.29
C GLU A 89 3.76 -28.56 -10.64
N GLU A 90 4.71 -28.71 -9.70
CA GLU A 90 6.16 -28.62 -9.96
C GLU A 90 6.80 -29.95 -10.39
N ALA A 91 6.13 -31.09 -10.25
CA ALA A 91 6.64 -32.40 -10.69
C ALA A 91 6.71 -32.53 -12.23
N ALA A 92 6.23 -31.53 -12.98
CA ALA A 92 6.50 -31.33 -14.39
C ALA A 92 7.84 -30.65 -14.70
N ALA A 93 8.60 -30.23 -13.67
CA ALA A 93 9.95 -29.68 -13.79
C ALA A 93 10.73 -29.90 -12.48
N SER A 94 11.45 -31.02 -12.38
CA SER A 94 12.59 -31.09 -11.46
C SER A 94 13.65 -30.06 -11.83
N GLU A 95 14.55 -29.79 -10.88
CA GLU A 95 15.58 -28.73 -10.89
C GLU A 95 15.11 -27.38 -10.36
N THR A 96 16.05 -26.72 -9.68
CA THR A 96 15.91 -25.42 -9.03
C THR A 96 15.54 -24.34 -10.05
N LEU A 97 14.25 -24.10 -10.27
CA LEU A 97 13.72 -23.18 -11.28
C LEU A 97 14.02 -21.71 -10.99
N SER A 98 15.26 -21.30 -11.27
CA SER A 98 15.58 -19.91 -11.57
C SER A 98 15.09 -19.56 -12.98
N VAL A 99 13.88 -18.99 -13.08
CA VAL A 99 13.38 -18.40 -14.33
C VAL A 99 13.17 -16.90 -14.13
N ASN A 100 14.02 -16.10 -14.77
CA ASN A 100 13.87 -14.66 -14.99
C ASN A 100 13.41 -13.82 -13.78
N GLY A 101 14.02 -14.02 -12.61
CA GLY A 101 13.97 -13.06 -11.50
C GLY A 101 12.72 -13.06 -10.61
N ILE A 102 11.84 -14.07 -10.73
CA ILE A 102 10.61 -14.16 -9.93
C ILE A 102 10.71 -15.35 -8.97
N LYS A 103 10.68 -15.10 -7.66
CA LYS A 103 10.46 -16.15 -6.65
C LYS A 103 9.10 -15.99 -5.98
N LEU A 104 8.28 -17.04 -6.05
CA LEU A 104 7.32 -17.37 -5.00
C LEU A 104 8.15 -17.89 -3.81
N LEU A 105 8.05 -17.27 -2.62
CA LEU A 105 9.13 -17.36 -1.62
C LEU A 105 8.88 -18.28 -0.43
N SER A 106 7.64 -18.50 -0.01
CA SER A 106 7.34 -19.53 1.00
C SER A 106 5.89 -20.02 0.94
N ILE A 107 5.74 -21.34 0.98
CA ILE A 107 4.50 -22.03 1.32
C ILE A 107 4.75 -22.68 2.68
N ASP A 108 4.07 -22.17 3.70
CA ASP A 108 4.23 -22.64 5.07
C ASP A 108 2.98 -23.41 5.50
N VAL A 109 3.18 -24.57 6.13
CA VAL A 109 2.10 -25.45 6.59
C VAL A 109 2.20 -25.57 8.11
N LYS A 110 1.30 -24.87 8.80
CA LYS A 110 1.22 -24.81 10.25
C LYS A 110 0.08 -25.68 10.75
N ARG A 111 0.33 -26.47 11.80
CA ARG A 111 -0.73 -27.23 12.47
C ARG A 111 -1.41 -26.40 13.57
N TYR A 112 -2.70 -26.61 13.79
CA TYR A 112 -3.46 -26.03 14.91
C TYR A 112 -4.22 -27.12 15.66
N LYS A 113 -4.30 -27.04 16.99
CA LYS A 113 -5.05 -28.02 17.80
C LYS A 113 -6.54 -27.85 17.68
N LYS A 114 -7.02 -26.62 17.94
CA LYS A 114 -8.45 -26.32 17.91
C LYS A 114 -8.68 -24.91 17.38
N LEU A 115 -9.60 -24.79 16.41
CA LEU A 115 -9.90 -23.51 15.78
C LEU A 115 -10.60 -22.50 16.72
N SER A 116 -11.08 -22.96 17.89
CA SER A 116 -11.63 -22.11 18.95
C SER A 116 -10.58 -21.68 19.99
N GLU A 117 -9.27 -21.85 19.75
CA GLU A 117 -8.24 -21.35 20.66
C GLU A 117 -7.99 -19.86 20.46
N ASP A 118 -8.33 -19.06 21.46
CA ASP A 118 -8.19 -17.60 21.44
C ASP A 118 -6.78 -17.14 21.06
N TYR A 119 -5.75 -17.83 21.55
CA TYR A 119 -4.35 -17.50 21.25
C TYR A 119 -4.00 -17.74 19.77
N PHE A 120 -4.56 -18.80 19.17
CA PHE A 120 -4.39 -19.10 17.75
C PHE A 120 -5.11 -18.07 16.87
N ILE A 121 -6.37 -17.76 17.14
CA ILE A 121 -7.13 -16.78 16.35
C ILE A 121 -6.55 -15.36 16.50
N LYS A 122 -6.10 -14.98 17.69
CA LYS A 122 -5.35 -13.73 17.92
C LYS A 122 -4.03 -13.67 17.12
N LYS A 123 -3.43 -14.82 16.78
CA LYS A 123 -2.30 -14.94 15.84
C LYS A 123 -2.72 -14.90 14.37
N LEU A 124 -3.98 -15.13 14.02
CA LEU A 124 -4.49 -14.96 12.65
C LEU A 124 -4.79 -13.49 12.31
N PHE A 125 -5.14 -12.65 13.30
CA PHE A 125 -5.35 -11.18 13.19
C PHE A 125 -4.06 -10.39 12.90
N ARG A 126 -3.32 -10.89 11.93
CA ARG A 126 -1.91 -10.65 11.70
C ARG A 126 -1.61 -10.65 10.22
N TYR A 127 -2.07 -11.68 9.54
CA TYR A 127 -2.13 -11.76 8.09
C TYR A 127 -2.94 -10.61 7.51
N ASP A 128 -2.63 -10.17 6.29
CA ASP A 128 -3.38 -9.16 5.57
C ASP A 128 -4.80 -9.66 5.23
N PHE A 129 -4.88 -10.97 4.94
CA PHE A 129 -6.13 -11.68 4.66
C PHE A 129 -6.24 -13.00 5.44
N ILE A 130 -7.44 -13.31 5.89
CA ILE A 130 -7.82 -14.62 6.46
C ILE A 130 -8.94 -15.20 5.60
N VAL A 131 -8.73 -16.42 5.09
CA VAL A 131 -9.71 -17.15 4.28
C VAL A 131 -10.12 -18.41 5.04
N PHE A 132 -11.39 -18.46 5.46
CA PHE A 132 -11.99 -19.62 6.10
C PHE A 132 -12.77 -20.46 5.10
N PHE A 133 -12.52 -21.77 5.04
CA PHE A 133 -13.37 -22.70 4.30
C PHE A 133 -14.49 -23.23 5.23
N LEU A 134 -15.34 -22.30 5.68
CA LEU A 134 -16.38 -22.55 6.69
C LEU A 134 -17.65 -21.76 6.39
N ALA A 135 -18.75 -22.20 6.99
CA ALA A 135 -19.99 -21.43 7.01
C ALA A 135 -19.78 -20.08 7.72
N ALA A 136 -20.31 -18.99 7.14
CA ALA A 136 -20.14 -17.62 7.63
C ALA A 136 -20.43 -17.46 9.14
N GLY A 137 -21.48 -18.10 9.66
CA GLY A 137 -21.82 -18.04 11.08
C GLY A 137 -20.79 -18.71 12.01
N ALA A 138 -20.02 -19.69 11.53
CA ALA A 138 -18.88 -20.25 12.28
C ALA A 138 -17.70 -19.27 12.26
N SER A 139 -17.33 -18.78 11.07
CA SER A 139 -16.24 -17.80 10.88
C SER A 139 -16.46 -16.54 11.74
N VAL A 140 -17.69 -16.00 11.76
CA VAL A 140 -18.06 -14.85 12.61
C VAL A 140 -17.88 -15.16 14.10
N ARG A 141 -18.32 -16.32 14.59
CA ARG A 141 -18.14 -16.71 16.01
C ARG A 141 -16.68 -16.86 16.40
N ILE A 142 -15.85 -17.37 15.49
CA ILE A 142 -14.40 -17.55 15.69
C ILE A 142 -13.70 -16.18 15.82
N ILE A 143 -14.01 -15.24 14.92
CA ILE A 143 -13.30 -13.94 14.87
C ILE A 143 -13.86 -12.89 15.84
N ALA A 144 -15.13 -12.99 16.25
CA ALA A 144 -15.83 -11.96 17.03
C ALA A 144 -15.08 -11.45 18.29
N PRO A 145 -14.41 -12.29 19.11
CA PRO A 145 -13.69 -11.82 20.31
C PRO A 145 -12.45 -10.97 20.01
N PHE A 146 -11.99 -10.91 18.75
CA PHE A 146 -10.72 -10.28 18.35
C PHE A 146 -10.89 -9.05 17.47
N LEU A 147 -12.12 -8.77 17.02
CA LEU A 147 -12.48 -7.62 16.20
C LEU A 147 -12.16 -6.29 16.90
N LYS A 148 -11.70 -5.30 16.13
CA LYS A 148 -11.45 -3.94 16.59
C LYS A 148 -12.16 -2.92 15.72
N ASP A 149 -11.84 -2.90 14.42
CA ASP A 149 -12.39 -1.98 13.43
C ASP A 149 -11.89 -2.24 12.00
N LYS A 150 -12.68 -1.79 11.01
CA LYS A 150 -12.42 -1.92 9.56
C LYS A 150 -11.13 -1.27 9.02
N PHE A 151 -10.36 -0.54 9.83
CA PHE A 151 -9.10 0.10 9.43
C PHE A 151 -7.86 -0.64 9.95
N SER A 152 -8.02 -1.50 10.96
CA SER A 152 -6.92 -2.29 11.55
C SER A 152 -7.13 -3.81 11.48
N ASP A 153 -8.38 -4.26 11.30
CA ASP A 153 -8.70 -5.67 11.15
C ASP A 153 -8.44 -6.16 9.72
N PRO A 154 -7.96 -7.41 9.55
CA PRO A 154 -7.63 -7.96 8.24
C PRO A 154 -8.86 -8.15 7.35
N GLY A 155 -8.63 -8.30 6.05
CA GLY A 155 -9.69 -8.73 5.15
C GLY A 155 -10.08 -10.19 5.45
N VAL A 156 -11.31 -10.43 5.89
CA VAL A 156 -11.79 -11.80 6.17
C VAL A 156 -12.77 -12.24 5.10
N ILE A 157 -12.47 -13.37 4.47
CA ILE A 157 -13.29 -14.03 3.46
C ILE A 157 -13.72 -15.39 4.01
N THR A 158 -14.96 -15.80 3.73
CA THR A 158 -15.40 -17.18 3.96
C THR A 158 -15.84 -17.82 2.66
N ILE A 159 -15.52 -19.09 2.47
CA ILE A 159 -15.87 -19.90 1.31
C ILE A 159 -16.66 -21.08 1.85
N ASP A 160 -17.82 -21.37 1.28
CA ASP A 160 -18.60 -22.54 1.68
C ASP A 160 -17.95 -23.85 1.19
N GLU A 161 -18.37 -24.99 1.75
CA GLU A 161 -17.77 -26.29 1.44
C GLU A 161 -17.94 -26.69 -0.05
N ALA A 162 -18.98 -26.22 -0.75
CA ALA A 162 -19.11 -26.45 -2.19
C ALA A 162 -18.26 -25.47 -3.04
N GLY A 163 -17.77 -24.37 -2.45
CA GLY A 163 -17.04 -23.32 -3.15
C GLY A 163 -17.94 -22.47 -4.06
N LYS A 164 -19.25 -22.45 -3.77
CA LYS A 164 -20.27 -21.74 -4.55
C LYS A 164 -20.35 -20.25 -4.19
N PHE A 165 -20.06 -19.89 -2.95
CA PHE A 165 -20.16 -18.54 -2.41
C PHE A 165 -18.85 -18.13 -1.76
N VAL A 166 -18.33 -16.98 -2.19
CA VAL A 166 -17.12 -16.36 -1.64
C VAL A 166 -17.54 -15.06 -0.95
N VAL A 167 -17.76 -15.13 0.36
CA VAL A 167 -18.38 -14.05 1.13
C VAL A 167 -17.32 -13.15 1.74
N SER A 168 -17.38 -11.85 1.43
CA SER A 168 -16.61 -10.82 2.13
C SER A 168 -17.23 -10.57 3.51
N LEU A 169 -16.55 -10.98 4.59
CA LEU A 169 -17.07 -10.91 5.96
C LEU A 169 -16.58 -9.68 6.75
N LEU A 170 -15.33 -9.26 6.55
CA LEU A 170 -14.71 -8.20 7.34
C LEU A 170 -13.76 -7.35 6.50
N SER A 171 -13.70 -6.06 6.81
CA SER A 171 -12.81 -5.09 6.15
C SER A 171 -12.90 -5.09 4.62
N GLY A 172 -14.13 -5.19 4.09
CA GLY A 172 -14.44 -5.28 2.66
C GLY A 172 -13.72 -4.28 1.75
N HIS A 173 -13.69 -3.01 2.17
CA HIS A 173 -13.07 -1.91 1.41
C HIS A 173 -11.59 -1.75 1.77
N ILE A 174 -11.30 -1.06 2.88
CA ILE A 174 -9.94 -0.71 3.33
C ILE A 174 -9.02 -1.94 3.53
N GLY A 175 -9.55 -3.07 3.99
CA GLY A 175 -8.81 -4.34 4.10
C GLY A 175 -8.83 -5.19 2.82
N GLY A 176 -9.53 -4.75 1.77
CA GLY A 176 -9.56 -5.35 0.43
C GLY A 176 -10.41 -6.60 0.28
N ALA A 177 -11.20 -7.01 1.28
CA ALA A 177 -11.90 -8.31 1.23
C ALA A 177 -12.99 -8.40 0.15
N ASN A 178 -13.60 -7.29 -0.29
CA ASN A 178 -14.56 -7.27 -1.39
C ASN A 178 -13.86 -7.68 -2.69
N LYS A 179 -12.83 -6.91 -3.08
CA LYS A 179 -12.02 -7.19 -4.26
C LYS A 179 -11.38 -8.58 -4.21
N PHE A 180 -10.87 -8.98 -3.04
CA PHE A 180 -10.24 -10.29 -2.92
C PHE A 180 -11.24 -11.45 -2.98
N ALA A 181 -12.49 -11.27 -2.54
CA ALA A 181 -13.56 -12.23 -2.77
C ALA A 181 -13.90 -12.40 -4.26
N GLU A 182 -13.93 -11.32 -5.04
CA GLU A 182 -14.09 -11.38 -6.51
C GLU A 182 -12.94 -12.13 -7.18
N GLU A 183 -11.70 -11.83 -6.80
CA GLU A 183 -10.52 -12.52 -7.32
C GLU A 183 -10.52 -14.02 -6.97
N ILE A 184 -10.82 -14.37 -5.71
CA ILE A 184 -10.97 -15.77 -5.28
C ILE A 184 -12.07 -16.49 -6.06
N ALA A 185 -13.24 -15.87 -6.28
CA ALA A 185 -14.33 -16.45 -7.06
C ALA A 185 -13.88 -16.77 -8.49
N GLY A 186 -13.14 -15.84 -9.12
CA GLY A 186 -12.49 -16.04 -10.41
C GLY A 186 -11.49 -17.20 -10.44
N TYR A 187 -10.73 -17.42 -9.36
CA TYR A 187 -9.75 -18.52 -9.26
C TYR A 187 -10.37 -19.89 -8.98
N ILE A 188 -11.44 -19.96 -8.18
CA ILE A 188 -12.17 -21.21 -7.93
C ILE A 188 -12.86 -21.69 -9.21
N GLY A 189 -13.37 -20.75 -10.02
CA GLY A 189 -14.11 -21.03 -11.24
C GLY A 189 -15.49 -21.61 -10.97
N ASN A 190 -16.00 -22.44 -11.89
CA ASN A 190 -17.24 -23.22 -11.73
C ASN A 190 -18.51 -22.41 -11.34
N GLY A 191 -18.55 -21.11 -11.65
CA GLY A 191 -19.67 -20.25 -11.27
C GLY A 191 -19.71 -19.87 -9.79
N ALA A 192 -18.58 -19.89 -9.08
CA ALA A 192 -18.46 -19.32 -7.75
C ALA A 192 -18.88 -17.85 -7.74
N ILE A 193 -19.72 -17.47 -6.78
CA ILE A 193 -20.36 -16.15 -6.69
C ILE A 193 -19.70 -15.36 -5.56
N PRO A 194 -19.09 -14.19 -5.82
CA PRO A 194 -18.67 -13.28 -4.76
C PRO A 194 -19.91 -12.67 -4.09
N VAL A 195 -19.96 -12.71 -2.76
CA VAL A 195 -21.06 -12.16 -1.97
C VAL A 195 -20.53 -10.95 -1.20
N ILE A 196 -20.89 -9.77 -1.71
CA ILE A 196 -20.54 -8.46 -1.15
C ILE A 196 -21.84 -7.79 -0.70
N THR A 197 -21.91 -7.39 0.58
CA THR A 197 -23.14 -6.85 1.19
C THR A 197 -22.96 -5.48 1.85
N THR A 198 -21.81 -4.84 1.63
CA THR A 198 -21.50 -3.55 2.23
C THR A 198 -22.43 -2.45 1.73
N ALA A 199 -22.94 -1.62 2.67
CA ALA A 199 -23.97 -0.62 2.37
C ALA A 199 -23.54 0.42 1.31
N THR A 200 -22.23 0.64 1.15
CA THR A 200 -21.67 1.46 0.07
C THR A 200 -22.01 0.93 -1.31
N ASP A 201 -21.76 -0.36 -1.54
CA ASP A 201 -22.03 -1.03 -2.82
C ASP A 201 -23.54 -1.19 -3.04
N ALA A 202 -24.30 -1.42 -1.98
CA ALA A 202 -25.75 -1.65 -2.04
C ALA A 202 -26.61 -0.37 -2.17
N THR A 203 -26.05 0.83 -1.94
CA THR A 203 -26.83 2.09 -1.99
C THR A 203 -26.48 3.01 -3.16
N GLU A 204 -25.44 2.68 -3.95
CA GLU A 204 -24.94 3.49 -5.07
C GLU A 204 -24.60 4.95 -4.69
N ASN A 205 -24.42 5.21 -3.39
CA ASN A 205 -24.11 6.54 -2.85
C ASN A 205 -22.60 6.68 -2.62
N PHE A 206 -22.08 7.88 -2.84
CA PHE A 206 -20.67 8.20 -2.62
C PHE A 206 -20.22 7.90 -1.19
N SER A 207 -18.99 7.42 -1.04
CA SER A 207 -18.38 7.19 0.28
C SER A 207 -16.98 7.75 0.35
N LEU A 208 -16.69 8.34 1.50
CA LEU A 208 -15.42 8.98 1.75
C LEU A 208 -14.26 7.97 1.84
N ASP A 209 -14.50 6.78 2.38
CA ASP A 209 -13.47 5.74 2.41
C ASP A 209 -13.25 5.08 1.05
N MET A 210 -14.28 4.93 0.21
CA MET A 210 -14.11 4.51 -1.19
C MET A 210 -13.34 5.55 -2.01
N PHE A 211 -13.69 6.82 -1.85
CA PHE A 211 -12.99 7.93 -2.50
C PHE A 211 -11.53 8.01 -2.06
N ALA A 212 -11.27 7.87 -0.76
CA ALA A 212 -9.90 7.88 -0.24
C ALA A 212 -9.08 6.69 -0.78
N GLU A 213 -9.66 5.48 -0.81
CA GLU A 213 -9.01 4.30 -1.38
C GLU A 213 -8.74 4.47 -2.89
N ARG A 214 -9.76 4.87 -3.67
CA ARG A 214 -9.67 5.05 -5.13
C ARG A 214 -8.56 6.01 -5.55
N PHE A 215 -8.36 7.09 -4.79
CA PHE A 215 -7.41 8.15 -5.12
C PHE A 215 -6.14 8.14 -4.24
N GLY A 216 -5.86 7.05 -3.53
CA GLY A 216 -4.62 6.89 -2.76
C GLY A 216 -4.45 7.91 -1.62
N LEU A 217 -5.56 8.34 -1.02
CA LEU A 217 -5.61 9.33 0.05
C LEU A 217 -5.58 8.65 1.41
N PHE A 218 -4.71 9.12 2.30
CA PHE A 218 -4.72 8.73 3.70
C PHE A 218 -5.68 9.63 4.49
N ILE A 219 -6.63 9.04 5.18
CA ILE A 219 -7.56 9.76 6.06
C ILE A 219 -6.83 10.07 7.37
N GLU A 220 -6.61 11.35 7.66
CA GLU A 220 -5.87 11.79 8.87
C GLU A 220 -6.76 11.82 10.12
N ASP A 221 -8.07 11.94 9.92
CA ASP A 221 -9.10 12.10 10.95
C ASP A 221 -9.66 10.81 11.57
N GLY A 222 -10.29 10.99 12.74
CA GLY A 222 -10.93 9.92 13.49
C GLY A 222 -12.16 9.29 12.82
N LYS A 223 -12.39 8.01 13.14
CA LYS A 223 -13.48 7.16 12.63
C LYS A 223 -14.89 7.76 12.77
N SER A 224 -15.11 8.62 13.77
CA SER A 224 -16.39 9.33 13.99
C SER A 224 -16.75 10.22 12.80
N LYS A 225 -15.81 11.00 12.29
CA LYS A 225 -16.06 11.97 11.21
C LYS A 225 -16.38 11.28 9.88
N ILE A 226 -15.70 10.17 9.58
CA ILE A 226 -16.00 9.34 8.40
C ILE A 226 -17.45 8.82 8.47
N LYS A 227 -17.90 8.36 9.65
CA LYS A 227 -19.30 7.96 9.86
C LYS A 227 -20.27 9.13 9.67
N ILE A 228 -19.94 10.32 10.17
CA ILE A 228 -20.76 11.53 10.02
C ILE A 228 -20.89 11.91 8.53
N PHE A 229 -19.78 11.91 7.78
CA PHE A 229 -19.77 12.23 6.35
C PHE A 229 -20.55 11.17 5.53
N ASN A 230 -20.28 9.88 5.73
CA ASN A 230 -20.98 8.83 4.99
C ASN A 230 -22.47 8.75 5.35
N LYS A 231 -22.86 9.05 6.60
CA LYS A 231 -24.28 9.16 6.97
C LYS A 231 -24.97 10.28 6.19
N ALA A 232 -24.35 11.46 6.15
CA ALA A 232 -24.86 12.60 5.39
C ALA A 232 -25.00 12.28 3.90
N SER A 233 -24.04 11.54 3.33
CA SER A 233 -24.10 11.02 1.95
C SER A 233 -25.34 10.16 1.70
N VAL A 234 -25.60 9.18 2.56
CA VAL A 234 -26.78 8.30 2.45
C VAL A 234 -28.09 9.05 2.70
N CYS A 235 -28.08 10.09 3.55
CA CYS A 235 -29.23 10.97 3.78
C CYS A 235 -29.47 12.00 2.65
N GLY A 236 -28.58 12.12 1.67
CA GLY A 236 -28.71 13.09 0.58
C GLY A 236 -28.45 14.55 1.00
N GLU A 237 -27.67 14.77 2.07
CA GLU A 237 -27.20 16.09 2.47
C GLU A 237 -26.16 16.64 1.47
N GLU A 238 -25.99 17.97 1.40
CA GLU A 238 -24.91 18.59 0.61
C GLU A 238 -23.53 18.22 1.18
N LEU A 239 -22.72 17.54 0.37
CA LEU A 239 -21.32 17.21 0.67
C LEU A 239 -20.39 18.12 -0.11
N ARG A 240 -19.25 18.46 0.49
CA ARG A 240 -18.20 19.24 -0.20
C ARG A 240 -16.89 18.47 -0.27
N ILE A 241 -16.21 18.54 -1.39
CA ILE A 241 -14.87 18.01 -1.59
C ILE A 241 -13.99 19.16 -2.06
N TYR A 242 -13.11 19.63 -1.20
CA TYR A 242 -12.13 20.64 -1.54
C TYR A 242 -10.80 19.98 -1.92
N ILE A 243 -10.20 20.39 -3.03
CA ILE A 243 -8.89 19.92 -3.48
C ILE A 243 -7.94 21.11 -3.56
N ASP A 244 -6.86 21.02 -2.82
CA ASP A 244 -5.79 22.02 -2.83
C ASP A 244 -5.15 22.16 -4.22
N GLU A 245 -4.86 23.39 -4.65
CA GLU A 245 -4.27 23.70 -5.96
C GLU A 245 -2.87 23.09 -6.14
N ASP A 246 -2.13 22.91 -5.05
CA ASP A 246 -0.80 22.28 -5.05
C ASP A 246 -0.83 20.77 -5.35
N ILE A 247 -2.01 20.13 -5.40
CA ILE A 247 -2.11 18.70 -5.70
C ILE A 247 -2.30 18.47 -7.20
N ILE A 248 -1.38 17.68 -7.76
CA ILE A 248 -1.37 17.25 -9.15
C ILE A 248 -2.39 16.09 -9.34
N PHE A 249 -3.69 16.39 -9.20
CA PHE A 249 -4.81 15.48 -9.52
C PHE A 249 -5.46 15.84 -10.87
N SER A 250 -5.99 14.82 -11.55
CA SER A 250 -6.96 15.03 -12.62
C SER A 250 -8.33 15.33 -12.00
N ILE A 251 -8.68 16.61 -11.88
CA ILE A 251 -10.01 17.03 -11.38
C ILE A 251 -11.13 16.35 -12.19
N LYS A 252 -10.95 16.26 -13.52
CA LYS A 252 -11.87 15.56 -14.45
C LYS A 252 -12.11 14.09 -14.10
N GLU A 253 -11.11 13.40 -13.56
CA GLU A 253 -11.24 12.00 -13.16
C GLU A 253 -12.04 11.86 -11.87
N ILE A 254 -11.84 12.78 -10.91
CA ILE A 254 -12.63 12.87 -9.69
C ILE A 254 -14.09 13.23 -10.01
N GLU A 255 -14.33 14.17 -10.93
CA GLU A 255 -15.66 14.46 -11.45
C GLU A 255 -16.30 13.26 -12.14
N SER A 256 -15.54 12.47 -12.92
CA SER A 256 -16.05 11.27 -13.58
C SER A 256 -16.49 10.23 -12.54
N TYR A 257 -15.63 9.96 -11.56
CA TYR A 257 -15.94 9.06 -10.45
C TYR A 257 -17.17 9.52 -9.65
N ILE A 258 -17.28 10.81 -9.32
CA ILE A 258 -18.44 11.36 -8.60
C ILE A 258 -19.75 11.15 -9.37
N LYS A 259 -19.72 11.24 -10.72
CA LYS A 259 -20.91 11.05 -11.59
C LYS A 259 -21.43 9.61 -11.64
N GLU A 260 -20.65 8.63 -11.20
CA GLU A 260 -21.06 7.21 -11.12
C GLU A 260 -22.05 6.98 -9.96
N PHE A 261 -22.15 7.89 -8.99
CA PHE A 261 -23.01 7.75 -7.81
C PHE A 261 -24.39 8.40 -7.97
N LYS A 262 -25.40 7.75 -7.41
CA LYS A 262 -26.79 8.22 -7.37
C LYS A 262 -26.96 9.61 -6.77
N ASN A 263 -26.13 9.94 -5.78
CA ASN A 263 -26.13 11.24 -5.09
C ASN A 263 -25.06 12.22 -5.63
N ALA A 264 -24.58 12.04 -6.87
CA ALA A 264 -23.64 12.96 -7.53
C ALA A 264 -24.04 14.45 -7.45
N LYS A 265 -25.35 14.74 -7.54
CA LYS A 265 -25.89 16.12 -7.52
C LYS A 265 -25.73 16.82 -6.16
N GLN A 266 -25.53 16.07 -5.09
CA GLN A 266 -25.34 16.57 -3.73
C GLN A 266 -23.86 16.86 -3.43
N ILE A 267 -22.94 16.48 -4.33
CA ILE A 267 -21.49 16.53 -4.10
C ILE A 267 -20.90 17.71 -4.85
N ILE A 268 -20.46 18.72 -4.10
CA ILE A 268 -19.82 19.91 -4.65
C ILE A 268 -18.31 19.72 -4.58
N LEU A 269 -17.70 19.50 -5.75
CA LEU A 269 -16.25 19.53 -5.91
C LEU A 269 -15.78 20.99 -6.05
N THR A 270 -14.69 21.36 -5.38
CA THR A 270 -14.09 22.70 -5.47
C THR A 270 -12.58 22.59 -5.48
N GLN A 271 -11.94 23.14 -6.52
CA GLN A 271 -10.50 23.32 -6.54
C GLN A 271 -10.13 24.67 -5.90
N GLY A 272 -9.06 24.69 -5.12
CA GLY A 272 -8.60 25.87 -4.41
C GLY A 272 -9.08 25.95 -2.96
N LEU A 273 -8.12 26.09 -2.05
CA LEU A 273 -8.34 26.29 -0.63
C LEU A 273 -7.97 27.73 -0.24
N ASN A 274 -8.99 28.55 0.00
CA ASN A 274 -8.83 29.81 0.72
C ASN A 274 -9.71 29.79 1.99
N ALA A 275 -9.36 30.60 2.98
CA ALA A 275 -10.03 30.60 4.28
C ALA A 275 -11.52 31.02 4.21
N SER A 276 -11.93 31.74 3.16
CA SER A 276 -13.33 32.14 2.92
C SER A 276 -14.16 31.05 2.22
N ASN A 277 -13.56 30.22 1.37
CA ASN A 277 -14.18 29.06 0.71
C ASN A 277 -14.40 27.94 1.73
N LEU A 278 -13.48 27.80 2.68
CA LEU A 278 -13.66 27.10 3.95
C LEU A 278 -14.63 27.88 4.87
N GLY A 279 -15.80 28.25 4.37
CA GLY A 279 -16.90 28.75 5.19
C GLY A 279 -17.39 27.63 6.10
N LEU A 280 -16.82 27.53 7.31
CA LEU A 280 -16.98 26.42 8.28
C LEU A 280 -18.41 26.29 8.87
N GLY A 281 -19.41 26.92 8.26
CA GLY A 281 -20.81 26.82 8.65
C GLY A 281 -21.40 25.45 8.29
N ALA A 282 -21.44 24.54 9.26
CA ALA A 282 -22.26 23.33 9.37
C ALA A 282 -22.16 22.23 8.28
N LYS A 283 -21.58 22.48 7.10
CA LYS A 283 -21.55 21.53 5.97
C LYS A 283 -20.53 20.41 6.16
N LYS A 284 -20.85 19.20 5.68
CA LYS A 284 -19.91 18.07 5.70
C LYS A 284 -18.88 18.25 4.58
N ALA A 285 -17.60 18.25 4.93
CA ALA A 285 -16.53 18.51 3.97
C ALA A 285 -15.40 17.49 4.06
N ALA A 286 -14.92 17.07 2.90
CA ALA A 286 -13.64 16.41 2.71
C ALA A 286 -12.64 17.46 2.19
N VAL A 287 -11.45 17.52 2.78
CA VAL A 287 -10.39 18.46 2.38
C VAL A 287 -9.18 17.64 1.97
N VAL A 288 -8.87 17.60 0.68
CA VAL A 288 -7.66 16.96 0.15
C VAL A 288 -6.55 18.00 0.09
N SER A 289 -5.51 17.84 0.91
CA SER A 289 -4.38 18.77 0.94
C SER A 289 -3.11 18.16 1.52
N LEU A 290 -1.97 18.58 0.97
CA LEU A 290 -0.64 18.34 1.54
C LEU A 290 -0.37 19.17 2.80
N LYS A 291 -1.13 20.25 3.04
CA LYS A 291 -0.76 21.33 3.96
C LYS A 291 -0.94 21.00 5.44
N GLU A 292 0.12 21.11 6.24
CA GLU A 292 0.13 20.75 7.66
C GLU A 292 -0.76 21.68 8.50
N ASN A 293 -0.75 22.98 8.22
CA ASN A 293 -1.50 24.01 8.95
C ASN A 293 -3.02 23.85 8.92
N LEU A 294 -3.57 23.03 8.03
CA LEU A 294 -5.01 22.74 7.96
C LEU A 294 -5.50 21.81 9.08
N LYS A 295 -4.61 21.23 9.89
CA LYS A 295 -4.97 20.42 11.07
C LYS A 295 -5.89 21.16 12.04
N ASN A 296 -5.70 22.46 12.22
CA ASN A 296 -6.53 23.28 13.12
C ASN A 296 -7.99 23.36 12.62
N ILE A 297 -8.22 23.23 11.31
CA ILE A 297 -9.56 23.20 10.71
C ILE A 297 -10.23 21.82 10.94
N ALA A 298 -9.42 20.78 11.08
CA ALA A 298 -9.84 19.45 11.49
C ALA A 298 -10.16 19.34 13.00
N GLU A 299 -10.34 20.45 13.73
CA GLU A 299 -11.05 20.40 15.02
C GLU A 299 -12.57 20.22 14.83
N SER A 300 -13.11 20.60 13.66
CA SER A 300 -14.53 20.39 13.33
C SER A 300 -14.85 18.91 13.05
N GLU A 301 -15.86 18.36 13.72
CA GLU A 301 -16.38 17.00 13.47
C GLU A 301 -16.96 16.81 12.06
N ASN A 302 -17.33 17.89 11.39
CA ASN A 302 -17.90 17.88 10.04
C ASN A 302 -16.85 17.84 8.93
N ILE A 303 -15.55 17.94 9.28
CA ILE A 303 -14.46 18.09 8.32
C ILE A 303 -13.50 16.91 8.45
N VAL A 304 -13.24 16.27 7.31
CA VAL A 304 -12.30 15.15 7.18
C VAL A 304 -11.14 15.56 6.27
N LEU A 305 -9.94 15.53 6.82
CA LEU A 305 -8.68 15.87 6.18
C LEU A 305 -8.08 14.61 5.53
N LEU A 306 -7.87 14.71 4.22
CA LEU A 306 -7.37 13.67 3.34
C LEU A 306 -5.99 14.06 2.82
N ARG A 307 -5.01 13.18 2.98
CA ARG A 307 -3.61 13.40 2.63
C ARG A 307 -3.25 12.56 1.40
N PRO A 308 -3.03 13.15 0.22
CA PRO A 308 -2.57 12.37 -0.92
C PRO A 308 -1.17 11.82 -0.61
N ARG A 309 -1.03 10.49 -0.64
CA ARG A 309 0.25 9.78 -0.42
C ARG A 309 1.19 9.91 -1.64
N CYS A 310 1.48 11.13 -2.08
CA CYS A 310 2.21 11.42 -3.33
C CYS A 310 3.62 11.98 -3.13
N LEU A 311 4.06 12.21 -1.88
CA LEU A 311 5.40 12.71 -1.60
C LEU A 311 6.40 11.56 -1.49
N THR A 312 7.40 11.54 -2.36
CA THR A 312 8.58 10.70 -2.20
C THR A 312 9.67 11.51 -1.53
N LEU A 313 10.21 10.98 -0.44
CA LEU A 313 11.26 11.63 0.34
C LEU A 313 12.60 10.94 0.10
N GLY A 314 13.49 11.62 -0.60
CA GLY A 314 14.86 11.16 -0.78
C GLY A 314 15.70 11.51 0.45
N ILE A 315 16.35 10.51 1.06
CA ILE A 315 17.16 10.68 2.26
C ILE A 315 18.59 10.20 2.00
N GLY A 316 19.57 10.98 2.44
CA GLY A 316 20.96 10.53 2.59
C GLY A 316 21.47 10.87 3.99
N CYS A 317 22.08 9.92 4.68
CA CYS A 317 22.59 10.10 6.04
C CYS A 317 24.03 9.58 6.19
N ASN A 318 24.73 9.95 7.27
CA ASN A 318 25.99 9.30 7.65
C ASN A 318 25.74 7.88 8.21
N ARG A 319 26.79 7.07 8.38
CA ARG A 319 26.66 5.74 8.99
C ARG A 319 26.20 5.83 10.43
N ASN A 320 25.35 4.89 10.86
CA ASN A 320 24.83 4.79 12.23
C ASN A 320 24.04 6.03 12.69
N THR A 321 23.46 6.78 11.75
CA THR A 321 22.58 7.91 12.11
C THR A 321 21.32 7.38 12.80
N LEU A 322 20.98 7.94 13.96
CA LEU A 322 19.85 7.49 14.76
C LEU A 322 18.50 7.83 14.09
N PHE A 323 17.49 7.03 14.41
CA PHE A 323 16.13 7.23 13.93
C PHE A 323 15.57 8.59 14.38
N GLU A 324 15.83 8.98 15.62
CA GLU A 324 15.39 10.23 16.23
C GLU A 324 16.01 11.45 15.54
N GLU A 325 17.30 11.41 15.19
CA GLU A 325 17.96 12.50 14.44
C GLU A 325 17.33 12.68 13.04
N ILE A 326 16.95 11.57 12.40
CA ILE A 326 16.28 11.55 11.09
C ILE A 326 14.84 12.08 11.23
N GLU A 327 14.10 11.61 12.24
CA GLU A 327 12.72 12.02 12.53
C GLU A 327 12.60 13.51 12.86
N ASP A 328 13.42 14.03 13.77
CA ASP A 328 13.39 15.43 14.19
C ASP A 328 13.70 16.37 13.03
N PHE A 329 14.74 16.04 12.23
CA PHE A 329 15.12 16.86 11.08
C PHE A 329 14.05 16.85 9.98
N ILE A 330 13.52 15.68 9.62
CA ILE A 330 12.50 15.60 8.56
C ILE A 330 11.20 16.25 9.04
N SER A 331 10.84 16.10 10.32
CA SER A 331 9.68 16.77 10.92
C SER A 331 9.82 18.29 10.89
N SER A 332 11.00 18.85 11.16
CA SER A 332 11.23 20.29 11.05
C SER A 332 11.14 20.76 9.59
N VAL A 333 11.82 20.08 8.67
CA VAL A 333 11.79 20.41 7.23
C VAL A 333 10.37 20.37 6.67
N PHE A 334 9.57 19.36 7.01
CA PHE A 334 8.17 19.27 6.56
C PHE A 334 7.32 20.38 7.16
N LYS A 335 7.46 20.67 8.46
CA LYS A 335 6.74 21.76 9.14
C LYS A 335 7.08 23.14 8.56
N GLU A 336 8.36 23.41 8.31
CA GLU A 336 8.87 24.65 7.70
C GLU A 336 8.33 24.86 6.28
N ASN A 337 8.15 23.79 5.52
CA ASN A 337 7.55 23.82 4.18
C ASN A 337 6.01 23.67 4.20
N ASN A 338 5.39 23.68 5.38
CA ASN A 338 3.95 23.45 5.59
C ASN A 338 3.42 22.16 4.93
N LEU A 339 4.14 21.04 5.02
CA LEU A 339 3.75 19.73 4.46
C LEU A 339 3.50 18.70 5.57
N SER A 340 2.46 17.89 5.44
CA SER A 340 2.18 16.79 6.38
C SER A 340 3.03 15.56 6.07
N LEU A 341 3.69 15.00 7.09
CA LEU A 341 4.39 13.71 7.00
C LEU A 341 3.45 12.56 6.60
N LYS A 342 2.13 12.70 6.79
CA LYS A 342 1.14 11.71 6.36
C LYS A 342 0.91 11.68 4.84
N ALA A 343 1.46 12.63 4.09
CA ALA A 343 1.49 12.60 2.63
C ALA A 343 2.70 11.84 2.04
N ILE A 344 3.63 11.37 2.89
CA ILE A 344 4.76 10.54 2.43
C ILE A 344 4.23 9.21 1.87
N ARG A 345 4.56 8.94 0.61
CA ARG A 345 4.34 7.66 -0.08
C ARG A 345 5.38 6.64 0.35
N ASN A 346 6.64 7.04 0.23
CA ASN A 346 7.81 6.17 0.34
C ASN A 346 9.08 7.00 0.52
N ILE A 347 10.14 6.32 0.92
CA ILE A 347 11.50 6.87 0.98
C ILE A 347 12.28 6.43 -0.26
N ALA A 348 13.30 7.20 -0.65
CA ALA A 348 14.26 6.81 -1.67
C ALA A 348 15.70 7.09 -1.21
N THR A 349 16.65 6.21 -1.49
CA THR A 349 18.07 6.40 -1.12
C THR A 349 19.02 5.63 -2.04
N ILE A 350 20.32 5.61 -1.71
CA ILE A 350 21.36 4.88 -2.43
C ILE A 350 21.61 3.48 -1.83
N ASN A 351 21.97 2.50 -2.64
CA ASN A 351 22.19 1.09 -2.25
C ASN A 351 23.15 0.90 -1.05
N LEU A 352 24.12 1.81 -0.88
CA LEU A 352 25.02 1.82 0.27
C LEU A 352 24.30 1.96 1.64
N LYS A 353 23.02 2.37 1.64
CA LYS A 353 22.22 2.65 2.84
C LYS A 353 21.25 1.55 3.24
N ARG A 354 21.29 0.38 2.57
CA ARG A 354 20.43 -0.79 2.84
C ARG A 354 20.47 -1.30 4.28
N ASN A 355 21.59 -1.11 5.00
CA ASN A 355 21.78 -1.60 6.36
C ASN A 355 21.74 -0.50 7.45
N GLU A 356 21.31 0.73 7.12
CA GLU A 356 21.26 1.84 8.10
C GLU A 356 19.97 1.77 8.94
N ALA A 357 20.07 1.20 10.15
CA ALA A 357 18.92 0.94 11.02
C ALA A 357 17.99 2.15 11.23
N GLY A 358 18.52 3.35 11.46
CA GLY A 358 17.71 4.56 11.67
C GLY A 358 16.95 5.03 10.42
N LEU A 359 17.55 4.89 9.23
CA LEU A 359 16.89 5.22 7.95
C LEU A 359 15.82 4.19 7.59
N LEU A 360 16.11 2.90 7.83
CA LEU A 360 15.14 1.83 7.70
C LEU A 360 13.93 2.09 8.61
N GLU A 361 14.15 2.31 9.91
CA GLU A 361 13.09 2.56 10.89
C GLU A 361 12.24 3.78 10.55
N PHE A 362 12.85 4.89 10.10
CA PHE A 362 12.11 6.03 9.60
C PHE A 362 11.25 5.66 8.38
N GLY A 363 11.83 4.92 7.43
CA GLY A 363 11.14 4.46 6.23
C GLY A 363 9.93 3.59 6.51
N TYR A 364 9.97 2.72 7.52
CA TYR A 364 8.83 1.90 7.93
C TYR A 364 7.79 2.66 8.79
N LYS A 365 8.15 3.75 9.46
CA LYS A 365 7.20 4.56 10.26
C LYS A 365 6.41 5.54 9.41
N TYR A 366 7.02 6.11 8.37
CA TYR A 366 6.41 7.18 7.56
C TYR A 366 6.16 6.83 6.09
N GLY A 367 7.06 6.06 5.48
CA GLY A 367 6.88 5.53 4.13
C GLY A 367 6.12 4.20 4.14
N ASN A 368 5.58 3.82 2.99
CA ASN A 368 5.04 2.48 2.78
C ASN A 368 6.15 1.48 2.39
N PHE A 369 7.24 1.96 1.80
CA PHE A 369 8.41 1.20 1.34
C PHE A 369 9.62 2.15 1.17
N ILE A 370 10.78 1.57 0.86
CA ILE A 370 12.03 2.31 0.60
C ILE A 370 12.58 1.86 -0.76
N ASP A 371 12.72 2.81 -1.68
CA ASP A 371 13.41 2.61 -2.95
C ASP A 371 14.92 2.83 -2.77
N PHE A 372 15.72 2.05 -3.47
CA PHE A 372 17.18 2.09 -3.40
C PHE A 372 17.75 2.04 -4.81
N TYR A 373 18.69 2.94 -5.09
CA TYR A 373 19.33 3.06 -6.40
C TYR A 373 20.85 2.93 -6.31
N ASP A 374 21.47 2.37 -7.34
CA ASP A 374 22.92 2.37 -7.50
C ASP A 374 23.44 3.73 -7.96
N LYS A 375 24.73 3.97 -7.66
CA LYS A 375 25.43 5.22 -8.03
C LYS A 375 25.33 5.51 -9.53
N ASP A 376 25.30 4.46 -10.36
CA ASP A 376 25.36 4.56 -11.81
C ASP A 376 23.98 4.92 -12.38
N GLU A 377 22.89 4.38 -11.82
CA GLU A 377 21.52 4.83 -12.12
C GLU A 377 21.30 6.29 -11.72
N ILE A 378 21.75 6.67 -10.52
CA ILE A 378 21.66 8.02 -9.97
C ILE A 378 22.43 9.02 -10.84
N ASN A 379 23.64 8.67 -11.27
CA ASN A 379 24.45 9.52 -12.15
C ASN A 379 23.85 9.62 -13.56
N ALA A 380 23.40 8.50 -14.15
CA ALA A 380 22.74 8.49 -15.46
C ALA A 380 21.46 9.36 -15.48
N PHE A 381 20.63 9.30 -14.44
CA PHE A 381 19.46 10.17 -14.29
C PHE A 381 19.86 11.66 -14.19
N MET A 382 20.92 11.99 -13.45
CA MET A 382 21.40 13.38 -13.40
C MET A 382 21.99 13.87 -14.73
N ASP A 383 22.59 12.98 -15.52
CA ASP A 383 23.16 13.35 -16.82
C ASP A 383 22.09 13.50 -17.92
N SER A 384 21.01 12.69 -17.91
CA SER A 384 19.88 12.87 -18.83
C SER A 384 19.14 14.20 -18.58
N ASN A 385 18.87 14.55 -17.32
CA ASN A 385 18.20 15.81 -16.94
C ASN A 385 19.01 17.07 -17.30
N LYS A 386 20.34 16.97 -17.49
CA LYS A 386 21.16 18.09 -18.00
C LYS A 386 20.91 18.32 -19.49
N ASN A 387 20.80 17.24 -20.27
CA ASN A 387 20.60 17.33 -21.71
C ASN A 387 19.24 17.93 -22.07
N GLU A 388 18.19 17.68 -21.28
CA GLU A 388 16.88 18.33 -21.45
C GLU A 388 16.88 19.83 -21.13
N LYS A 389 17.72 20.29 -20.21
CA LYS A 389 17.81 21.71 -19.81
C LYS A 389 18.74 22.53 -20.70
N ASN A 390 19.72 21.90 -21.35
CA ASN A 390 20.77 22.59 -22.11
C ASN A 390 20.39 22.89 -23.56
N ASN A 391 19.41 23.78 -23.75
CA ASN A 391 19.23 24.51 -25.01
C ASN A 391 19.95 25.89 -25.01
N LYS A 392 20.72 26.21 -23.95
CA LYS A 392 21.70 27.29 -23.90
C LYS A 392 22.97 26.84 -23.16
N LYS A 393 24.10 27.38 -23.62
CA LYS A 393 25.48 27.10 -23.17
C LYS A 393 25.63 27.11 -21.64
N ASP A 394 26.01 25.97 -21.06
CA ASP A 394 27.03 25.89 -20.00
C ASP A 394 27.54 24.44 -19.89
N LEU A 395 28.67 24.18 -20.56
CA LEU A 395 29.23 22.83 -20.80
C LEU A 395 30.34 22.43 -19.82
N ASN A 396 30.40 23.09 -18.65
CA ASN A 396 31.40 22.82 -17.62
C ASN A 396 30.77 22.15 -16.39
N LEU A 397 31.01 20.84 -16.21
CA LEU A 397 30.93 20.24 -14.89
C LEU A 397 32.00 20.90 -14.00
N ASN A 398 31.59 21.82 -13.13
CA ASN A 398 32.51 22.45 -12.18
C ASN A 398 33.27 21.39 -11.36
N LYS A 399 34.56 21.65 -11.10
CA LYS A 399 35.43 20.79 -10.28
C LYS A 399 34.85 20.48 -8.90
N ASP A 400 33.92 21.30 -8.42
CA ASP A 400 33.31 21.18 -7.10
C ASP A 400 32.26 20.07 -6.98
N THR A 401 31.58 19.66 -8.07
CA THR A 401 30.62 18.55 -8.01
C THR A 401 31.31 17.22 -7.72
N ARG A 402 32.53 17.02 -8.24
CA ARG A 402 33.40 15.87 -7.93
C ARG A 402 34.08 15.96 -6.55
N ARG A 403 33.97 17.11 -5.87
CA ARG A 403 34.45 17.33 -4.49
C ARG A 403 33.34 17.21 -3.44
N SER A 404 32.10 16.95 -3.85
CA SER A 404 30.99 16.80 -2.90
C SER A 404 31.24 15.61 -1.96
N ALA A 405 30.83 15.73 -0.70
CA ALA A 405 30.95 14.62 0.25
C ALA A 405 30.18 13.36 -0.23
N SER A 406 29.07 13.56 -0.95
CA SER A 406 28.33 12.49 -1.63
C SER A 406 29.24 11.75 -2.61
N PHE A 407 29.88 12.46 -3.54
CA PHE A 407 30.73 11.84 -4.55
C PHE A 407 31.92 11.11 -3.93
N LYS A 408 32.55 11.69 -2.91
CA LYS A 408 33.69 11.08 -2.19
C LYS A 408 33.34 9.74 -1.51
N TYR A 409 32.14 9.62 -0.92
CA TYR A 409 31.76 8.42 -0.15
C TYR A 409 30.87 7.41 -0.90
N THR A 410 30.25 7.83 -2.00
CA THR A 410 29.26 6.99 -2.72
C THR A 410 29.51 6.87 -4.23
N GLY A 411 30.33 7.74 -4.82
CA GLY A 411 30.47 7.86 -6.27
C GLY A 411 29.29 8.56 -6.98
N ALA A 412 28.22 8.92 -6.27
CA ALA A 412 27.09 9.67 -6.83
C ALA A 412 27.22 11.17 -6.56
N TYR A 413 26.96 12.02 -7.57
CA TYR A 413 27.11 13.48 -7.45
C TYR A 413 26.23 14.09 -6.33
N SER A 414 25.00 13.59 -6.19
CA SER A 414 24.03 13.83 -5.11
C SER A 414 23.20 12.55 -4.91
N VAL A 415 22.49 12.43 -3.78
CA VAL A 415 21.64 11.24 -3.47
C VAL A 415 20.19 11.66 -3.26
N CYS A 416 19.90 12.48 -2.25
CA CYS A 416 18.52 12.76 -1.83
C CYS A 416 17.62 13.32 -2.96
N GLU A 417 18.07 14.32 -3.72
CA GLU A 417 17.27 14.89 -4.83
C GLU A 417 17.03 13.89 -5.98
N PRO A 418 18.06 13.30 -6.62
CA PRO A 418 17.83 12.38 -7.72
C PRO A 418 17.03 11.14 -7.29
N CYS A 419 17.34 10.54 -6.14
CA CYS A 419 16.56 9.41 -5.64
C CYS A 419 15.08 9.77 -5.41
N ALA A 420 14.78 10.96 -4.88
CA ALA A 420 13.40 11.42 -4.72
C ALA A 420 12.65 11.53 -6.05
N GLN A 421 13.29 12.12 -7.06
CA GLN A 421 12.69 12.34 -8.38
C GLN A 421 12.55 11.03 -9.18
N MET A 422 13.58 10.16 -9.18
CA MET A 422 13.57 8.86 -9.84
C MET A 422 12.43 7.97 -9.30
N SER A 423 12.26 7.94 -7.97
CA SER A 423 11.23 7.15 -7.31
C SER A 423 9.82 7.73 -7.49
N ALA A 424 9.67 9.06 -7.52
CA ALA A 424 8.40 9.73 -7.80
C ALA A 424 7.87 9.45 -9.22
N LYS A 425 8.75 9.27 -10.22
CA LYS A 425 8.44 9.00 -11.63
C LYS A 425 7.59 10.09 -12.32
N ASN A 426 7.36 9.94 -13.63
CA ASN A 426 6.35 10.64 -14.45
C ASN A 426 6.10 12.11 -14.10
N GLY A 427 7.04 13.00 -14.47
CA GLY A 427 6.86 14.46 -14.30
C GLY A 427 6.97 14.97 -12.85
N ALA A 428 7.65 14.22 -11.98
CA ALA A 428 7.83 14.56 -10.58
C ALA A 428 8.38 15.99 -10.34
N LYS A 429 7.63 16.80 -9.61
CA LYS A 429 8.04 18.15 -9.20
C LYS A 429 8.80 18.06 -7.88
N LEU A 430 10.04 18.56 -7.85
CA LEU A 430 10.78 18.75 -6.60
C LEU A 430 10.09 19.87 -5.80
N LEU A 431 9.53 19.55 -4.62
CA LEU A 431 8.87 20.51 -3.74
C LEU A 431 9.81 21.04 -2.66
N ILE A 432 10.61 20.16 -2.06
CA ILE A 432 11.64 20.52 -1.09
C ILE A 432 13.01 20.24 -1.72
N PRO A 433 13.81 21.27 -2.09
CA PRO A 433 15.19 21.07 -2.51
C PRO A 433 16.05 20.61 -1.34
N LYS A 434 17.25 20.08 -1.61
CA LYS A 434 18.13 19.49 -0.61
C LYS A 434 18.36 20.35 0.63
N GLN A 435 17.78 19.89 1.74
CA GLN A 435 18.09 20.38 3.08
C GLN A 435 19.20 19.53 3.71
N LYS A 436 19.95 20.11 4.65
CA LYS A 436 20.97 19.41 5.45
C LYS A 436 20.98 19.89 6.89
N LYS A 437 20.99 18.96 7.85
CA LYS A 437 21.26 19.23 9.28
C LYS A 437 22.00 18.03 9.87
N GLY A 438 23.07 18.30 10.61
CA GLY A 438 23.87 17.24 11.25
C GLY A 438 24.31 16.16 10.27
N ASN A 439 23.94 14.92 10.56
CA ASN A 439 24.24 13.74 9.76
C ASN A 439 23.27 13.50 8.60
N VAL A 440 22.19 14.27 8.46
CA VAL A 440 21.08 13.98 7.54
C VAL A 440 20.95 15.02 6.42
N THR A 441 20.61 14.53 5.24
CA THR A 441 20.18 15.31 4.06
C THR A 441 18.85 14.76 3.55
N ALA A 442 17.93 15.65 3.20
CA ALA A 442 16.59 15.28 2.75
C ALA A 442 16.12 16.18 1.59
N ALA A 443 15.35 15.62 0.67
CA ALA A 443 14.69 16.34 -0.42
C ALA A 443 13.38 15.64 -0.78
N ALA A 444 12.31 16.38 -1.08
CA ALA A 444 10.99 15.81 -1.34
C ALA A 444 10.49 16.15 -2.74
N ALA A 445 10.05 15.13 -3.48
CA ALA A 445 9.40 15.28 -4.78
C ALA A 445 7.96 14.79 -4.72
N ALA A 446 7.05 15.48 -5.42
CA ALA A 446 5.67 15.08 -5.58
C ALA A 446 5.44 14.48 -6.97
N SER A 447 4.84 13.30 -7.02
CA SER A 447 4.33 12.71 -8.26
C SER A 447 2.93 13.23 -8.57
N ALA A 448 2.49 13.12 -9.83
CA ALA A 448 1.08 13.22 -10.16
C ALA A 448 0.29 12.18 -9.34
N ALA A 449 -0.76 12.61 -8.64
CA ALA A 449 -1.59 11.70 -7.85
C ALA A 449 -2.45 10.80 -8.76
N ALA A 450 -2.72 11.19 -10.01
CA ALA A 450 -3.25 10.28 -11.02
C ALA A 450 -2.32 9.06 -11.30
N ALA A 451 -1.00 9.19 -11.11
CA ALA A 451 -0.09 8.04 -11.20
C ALA A 451 -0.26 7.05 -10.03
N MET A 452 -0.93 7.44 -8.94
CA MET A 452 -1.34 6.51 -7.89
C MET A 452 -2.35 5.50 -8.40
N ILE A 453 -3.20 5.83 -9.37
CA ILE A 453 -4.18 4.86 -9.88
C ILE A 453 -3.44 3.70 -10.55
N SER A 454 -2.32 3.94 -11.24
CA SER A 454 -1.42 2.87 -11.67
C SER A 454 -0.73 2.15 -10.48
N TYR A 455 -0.33 2.86 -9.43
CA TYR A 455 0.38 2.28 -8.28
C TYR A 455 -0.53 1.45 -7.34
N PHE A 456 -1.80 1.82 -7.19
CA PHE A 456 -2.84 1.09 -6.46
C PHE A 456 -3.51 0.03 -7.36
N ASN A 457 -3.65 0.25 -8.67
CA ASN A 457 -4.03 -0.80 -9.65
C ASN A 457 -2.91 -1.81 -9.91
N ARG A 458 -1.68 -1.61 -9.43
CA ARG A 458 -0.76 -2.76 -9.26
C ARG A 458 -1.36 -3.81 -8.30
N LYS A 459 -2.26 -3.43 -7.38
CA LYS A 459 -3.15 -4.37 -6.64
C LYS A 459 -4.41 -4.79 -7.44
N GLY A 460 -4.43 -4.69 -8.77
CA GLY A 460 -5.37 -5.38 -9.67
C GLY A 460 -5.53 -4.74 -11.05
N VAL A 461 -5.37 -5.58 -12.10
CA VAL A 461 -5.44 -5.30 -13.55
C VAL A 461 -4.27 -4.44 -14.10
N GLN A 462 -3.54 -4.84 -15.15
CA GLN A 462 -3.49 -6.12 -15.89
C GLN A 462 -2.24 -6.88 -15.44
#